data_AF-A0A953M8L8-F1
#
_entry.id   AF-A0A953M8L8-F1
#
_cell.length_a   1.000
_cell.length_b   1.000
_cell.length_c   1.000
_cell.angle_alpha   90.00
_cell.angle_beta   90.00
_cell.angle_gamma   90.00
#
_symmetry.space_group_name_H-M   'P 1'
#
loop_
_entity.id
_entity.type
_entity.pdbx_description
1 polymer ?
#
loop_
_entity_poly.entity_id
_entity_poly.type
_entity_poly.pdbx_seq_one_letter_code
_entity_poly.pdbx_strand_id
1 'polypeptide(L)'
;DADESHAHGSEMQEPEGHDHGEPRPLGPIEIAGTTLIVTLSGHVEPNAEIHIEIEHAAGPKPVAVRFWIGGESGVSSVKCKADGQDNHYHGHAEAPGEIDEECGVWIEIETASGERVAGRAPLD
;
A
#
# COMPACT_ATOMS: atom_id res chain seq x y z
N ASP A 1 51.83 -18.58 -3.50
CA ASP A 1 50.70 -19.37 -4.01
C ASP A 1 49.43 -18.64 -3.59
N ALA A 2 49.03 -17.63 -4.35
CA ALA A 2 48.04 -17.67 -5.44
C ALA A 2 46.59 -17.71 -4.90
N ASP A 3 46.04 -16.49 -4.83
CA ASP A 3 44.66 -16.08 -4.59
C ASP A 3 43.75 -16.66 -5.70
N GLU A 4 42.86 -17.59 -5.36
CA GLU A 4 41.89 -18.14 -6.31
C GLU A 4 40.59 -17.34 -6.24
N SER A 5 40.39 -16.61 -7.34
CA SER A 5 39.34 -15.64 -7.58
C SER A 5 38.00 -16.36 -7.82
N HIS A 6 37.01 -16.10 -6.96
CA HIS A 6 35.62 -16.44 -7.27
C HIS A 6 35.04 -15.38 -8.21
N ALA A 7 35.05 -15.68 -9.51
CA ALA A 7 34.31 -14.94 -10.52
C ALA A 7 32.81 -15.21 -10.35
N HIS A 8 32.07 -14.25 -9.79
CA HIS A 8 30.62 -14.19 -9.94
C HIS A 8 30.31 -13.36 -11.19
N GLY A 9 30.07 -14.06 -12.29
CA GLY A 9 29.45 -13.51 -13.49
C GLY A 9 28.02 -13.03 -13.16
N SER A 10 27.66 -11.91 -13.76
CA SER A 10 26.42 -11.17 -13.53
C SER A 10 25.19 -11.99 -13.94
N GLU A 11 24.33 -12.29 -12.97
CA GLU A 11 22.91 -12.48 -13.19
C GLU A 11 22.21 -11.60 -12.16
N MET A 12 21.42 -10.65 -12.66
CA MET A 12 20.72 -9.68 -11.84
C MET A 12 19.85 -10.45 -10.84
N GLN A 13 20.17 -10.32 -9.54
CA GLN A 13 19.30 -10.79 -8.47
C GLN A 13 17.98 -10.03 -8.63
N GLU A 14 16.97 -10.73 -9.15
CA GLU A 14 15.59 -10.37 -8.87
C GLU A 14 15.48 -10.27 -7.34
N PRO A 15 15.07 -9.13 -6.78
CA PRO A 15 14.93 -9.04 -5.34
C PRO A 15 13.97 -10.14 -4.91
N GLU A 16 14.40 -10.97 -3.95
CA GLU A 16 13.63 -12.09 -3.40
C GLU A 16 12.27 -11.57 -2.91
N GLY A 17 11.29 -11.60 -3.80
CA GLY A 17 9.95 -11.07 -3.57
C GLY A 17 9.27 -12.01 -2.59
N HIS A 18 9.00 -11.51 -1.38
CA HIS A 18 8.00 -12.14 -0.53
C HIS A 18 6.71 -12.28 -1.36
N ASP A 19 6.20 -13.50 -1.50
CA ASP A 19 5.05 -13.80 -2.34
C ASP A 19 3.79 -13.23 -1.67
N HIS A 20 3.41 -12.02 -2.07
CA HIS A 20 2.27 -11.27 -1.51
C HIS A 20 0.96 -11.57 -2.26
N GLY A 21 0.91 -12.60 -3.12
CA GLY A 21 -0.20 -12.84 -4.05
C GLY A 21 -0.16 -11.94 -5.30
N GLU A 22 -1.05 -12.20 -6.26
CA GLU A 22 -1.10 -11.44 -7.52
C GLU A 22 -1.51 -9.97 -7.29
N PRO A 23 -0.74 -8.99 -7.77
CA PRO A 23 -1.05 -7.58 -7.60
C PRO A 23 -2.28 -7.19 -8.43
N ARG A 24 -3.26 -6.59 -7.77
CA ARG A 24 -4.47 -6.02 -8.36
C ARG A 24 -4.52 -4.51 -8.15
N PRO A 25 -4.43 -3.70 -9.21
CA PRO A 25 -4.65 -2.26 -9.09
C PRO A 25 -6.14 -1.98 -8.84
N LEU A 26 -6.44 -1.14 -7.86
CA LEU A 26 -7.78 -0.64 -7.54
C LEU A 26 -8.12 0.66 -8.29
N GLY A 27 -7.19 1.10 -9.14
CA GLY A 27 -7.29 2.34 -9.91
C GLY A 27 -6.73 3.56 -9.19
N PRO A 28 -6.66 4.71 -9.89
CA PRO A 28 -6.24 5.96 -9.29
C PRO A 28 -7.34 6.54 -8.40
N ILE A 29 -6.94 7.08 -7.27
CA ILE A 29 -7.79 7.88 -6.39
C ILE A 29 -7.22 9.30 -6.26
N GLU A 30 -8.10 10.28 -6.10
CA GLU A 30 -7.71 11.67 -5.85
C GLU A 30 -8.10 12.09 -4.44
N ILE A 31 -7.12 12.56 -3.66
CA ILE A 31 -7.31 13.02 -2.28
C ILE A 31 -6.62 14.37 -2.12
N ALA A 32 -7.40 15.42 -1.83
CA ALA A 32 -6.90 16.79 -1.67
C ALA A 32 -5.99 17.27 -2.83
N GLY A 33 -6.30 16.87 -4.07
CA GLY A 33 -5.51 17.18 -5.27
C GLY A 33 -4.25 16.33 -5.46
N THR A 34 -4.05 15.29 -4.64
CA THR A 34 -3.00 14.27 -4.78
C THR A 34 -3.59 13.05 -5.49
N THR A 35 -2.97 12.62 -6.58
CA THR A 35 -3.36 11.41 -7.30
C THR A 35 -2.50 10.23 -6.85
N LEU A 36 -3.13 9.19 -6.32
CA LEU A 36 -2.48 7.97 -5.84
C LEU A 36 -2.97 6.76 -6.64
N ILE A 37 -2.07 5.88 -7.04
CA ILE A 37 -2.40 4.56 -7.62
C ILE A 37 -2.29 3.54 -6.50
N VAL A 38 -3.40 2.86 -6.18
CA VAL A 38 -3.44 1.86 -5.11
C VAL A 38 -3.44 0.46 -5.72
N THR A 39 -2.50 -0.37 -5.28
CA THR A 39 -2.38 -1.77 -5.67
C THR A 39 -2.51 -2.65 -4.43
N LEU A 40 -3.34 -3.67 -4.53
CA LEU A 40 -3.57 -4.66 -3.50
C LEU A 40 -2.99 -5.99 -3.95
N SER A 41 -2.16 -6.60 -3.12
CA SER A 41 -1.64 -7.95 -3.34
C SER A 41 -2.13 -8.85 -2.21
N GLY A 42 -2.82 -9.93 -2.60
CA GLY A 42 -3.44 -10.89 -1.68
C GLY A 42 -4.95 -11.02 -1.85
N HIS A 43 -5.55 -11.97 -1.12
CA HIS A 43 -6.99 -12.21 -1.15
C HIS A 43 -7.66 -11.61 0.10
N VAL A 44 -8.64 -10.73 -0.11
CA VAL A 44 -9.34 -10.04 0.98
C VAL A 44 -10.38 -10.97 1.58
N GLU A 45 -9.97 -11.67 2.64
CA GLU A 45 -10.81 -12.54 3.47
C GLU A 45 -10.83 -12.05 4.93
N PRO A 46 -11.79 -12.47 5.75
CA PRO A 46 -11.85 -12.06 7.14
C PRO A 46 -10.54 -12.35 7.89
N ASN A 47 -9.98 -11.32 8.55
CA ASN A 47 -8.70 -11.38 9.27
C ASN A 47 -7.47 -11.69 8.40
N ALA A 48 -7.57 -11.58 7.07
CA ALA A 48 -6.42 -11.76 6.18
C ALA A 48 -5.47 -10.57 6.26
N GLU A 49 -4.17 -10.83 6.18
CA GLU A 49 -3.17 -9.79 5.97
C GLU A 49 -3.02 -9.52 4.48
N ILE A 50 -3.09 -8.24 4.11
CA ILE A 50 -3.09 -7.77 2.73
C ILE A 50 -1.94 -6.78 2.56
N HIS A 51 -1.14 -6.98 1.53
CA HIS A 51 -0.09 -6.03 1.17
C HIS A 51 -0.71 -4.94 0.27
N ILE A 52 -0.49 -3.68 0.65
CA ILE A 52 -0.96 -2.52 -0.10
C ILE A 52 0.26 -1.73 -0.55
N GLU A 53 0.33 -1.46 -1.84
CA GLU A 53 1.29 -0.55 -2.46
C GLU A 53 0.56 0.69 -2.98
N ILE A 54 1.19 1.85 -2.83
CA ILE A 54 0.62 3.15 -3.17
C ILE A 54 1.69 3.94 -3.91
N GLU A 55 1.42 4.29 -5.16
CA GLU A 55 2.29 5.15 -5.95
C GLU A 55 1.69 6.56 -6.05
N HIS A 56 2.48 7.56 -5.69
CA HIS A 56 2.14 8.96 -5.93
C HIS A 56 2.38 9.31 -7.40
N ALA A 57 1.28 9.45 -8.15
CA ALA A 57 1.32 9.72 -9.58
C ALA A 57 1.41 11.22 -9.91
N ALA A 58 0.67 12.07 -9.17
CA ALA A 58 0.60 13.51 -9.45
C ALA A 58 0.11 14.32 -8.24
N GLY A 59 0.31 15.64 -8.32
CA GLY A 59 -0.17 16.57 -7.30
C GLY A 59 0.81 16.83 -6.16
N PRO A 60 0.33 17.39 -5.03
CA PRO A 60 1.14 17.64 -3.85
C PRO A 60 1.56 16.33 -3.17
N LYS A 61 2.84 16.20 -2.80
CA LYS A 61 3.30 15.02 -2.06
C LYS A 61 2.75 15.02 -0.62
N PRO A 62 2.18 13.89 -0.15
CA PRO A 62 1.74 13.78 1.22
C PRO A 62 2.93 13.63 2.18
N VAL A 63 2.82 14.19 3.38
CA VAL A 63 3.82 14.09 4.46
C VAL A 63 3.79 12.70 5.10
N ALA A 64 2.60 12.10 5.17
CA ALA A 64 2.39 10.73 5.62
C ALA A 64 1.20 10.12 4.91
N VAL A 65 1.23 8.80 4.74
CA VAL A 65 0.11 8.02 4.23
C VAL A 65 -0.25 6.96 5.26
N ARG A 66 -1.54 6.81 5.53
CA ARG A 66 -2.11 5.72 6.33
C ARG A 66 -3.16 4.99 5.52
N PHE A 67 -3.38 3.73 5.83
CA PHE A 67 -4.40 2.96 5.16
C PHE A 67 -5.02 1.92 6.08
N TRP A 68 -6.21 1.46 5.73
CA TRP A 68 -6.91 0.36 6.38
C TRP A 68 -7.91 -0.29 5.43
N ILE A 69 -8.34 -1.51 5.78
CA ILE A 69 -9.44 -2.21 5.14
C ILE A 69 -10.64 -2.15 6.07
N GLY A 70 -11.81 -1.74 5.56
CA GLY A 70 -13.05 -1.66 6.32
C GLY A 70 -13.88 -0.43 5.96
N GLY A 71 -14.70 0.05 6.90
CA GLY A 71 -15.56 1.22 6.71
C GLY A 71 -14.80 2.57 6.80
N GLU A 72 -15.46 3.64 6.35
CA GLU A 72 -14.90 5.02 6.30
C GLU A 72 -14.35 5.52 7.63
N SER A 73 -15.05 5.20 8.73
CA SER A 73 -14.62 5.63 10.06
C SER A 73 -13.31 4.95 10.50
N GLY A 74 -12.99 3.78 9.91
CA GLY A 74 -11.96 2.86 10.37
C GLY A 74 -12.23 2.28 11.75
N VAL A 75 -13.48 2.37 12.24
CA VAL A 75 -13.90 1.66 13.47
C VAL A 75 -13.79 0.16 13.22
N SER A 76 -13.17 -0.56 14.15
CA SER A 76 -12.87 -1.99 14.05
C SER A 76 -11.84 -2.37 12.98
N SER A 77 -11.19 -1.39 12.33
CA SER A 77 -10.08 -1.62 11.41
C SER A 77 -8.75 -1.30 12.06
N VAL A 78 -7.71 -2.06 11.70
CA VAL A 78 -6.33 -1.71 12.05
C VAL A 78 -5.82 -0.69 11.05
N LYS A 79 -5.58 0.54 11.52
CA LYS A 79 -4.96 1.59 10.71
C LYS A 79 -3.45 1.45 10.71
N CYS A 80 -2.87 1.31 9.53
CA CYS A 80 -1.45 1.16 9.32
C CYS A 80 -0.86 2.45 8.75
N LYS A 81 0.33 2.84 9.22
CA LYS A 81 1.10 3.90 8.58
C LYS A 81 1.98 3.25 7.52
N ALA A 82 1.94 3.77 6.30
CA ALA A 82 2.77 3.27 5.22
C ALA A 82 4.24 3.63 5.46
N ASP A 83 5.12 2.69 5.14
CA ASP A 83 6.54 2.98 4.94
C ASP A 83 6.68 3.64 3.57
N GLY A 84 7.33 4.79 3.50
CA GLY A 84 7.41 5.61 2.29
C GLY A 84 8.84 5.88 1.87
N GLN A 85 9.12 5.67 0.58
CA GLN A 85 10.36 6.07 -0.09
C GLN A 85 10.00 6.85 -1.35
N ASP A 86 10.35 8.14 -1.39
CA ASP A 86 10.12 9.07 -2.50
C ASP A 86 8.65 9.23 -2.96
N ASN A 87 8.22 8.42 -3.92
CA ASN A 87 6.87 8.41 -4.51
C ASN A 87 6.15 7.09 -4.27
N HIS A 88 6.78 6.14 -3.60
CA HIS A 88 6.22 4.82 -3.32
C HIS A 88 6.01 4.67 -1.83
N TYR A 89 4.83 4.18 -1.46
CA TYR A 89 4.46 3.86 -0.10
C TYR A 89 3.91 2.45 -0.07
N HIS A 90 4.19 1.71 0.98
CA HIS A 90 3.67 0.35 1.12
C HIS A 90 3.50 -0.07 2.57
N GLY A 91 2.80 -1.19 2.76
CA GLY A 91 2.75 -1.90 4.03
C GLY A 91 1.60 -2.88 4.08
N HIS A 92 1.42 -3.49 5.25
CA HIS A 92 0.43 -4.55 5.45
C HIS A 92 -0.77 -4.01 6.22
N ALA A 93 -1.97 -4.39 5.83
CA ALA A 93 -3.21 -4.15 6.57
C ALA A 93 -3.93 -5.47 6.84
N GLU A 94 -4.51 -5.60 8.03
CA GLU A 94 -5.40 -6.70 8.35
C GLU A 94 -6.83 -6.33 7.95
N ALA A 95 -7.47 -7.23 7.20
CA ALA A 95 -8.89 -7.13 6.89
C ALA A 95 -9.73 -7.39 8.15
N PRO A 96 -10.89 -6.72 8.31
CA PRO A 96 -11.75 -6.94 9.46
C PRO A 96 -12.26 -8.39 9.50
N GLY A 97 -12.68 -8.84 10.70
CA GLY A 97 -13.28 -10.17 10.87
C GLY A 97 -14.65 -10.35 10.19
N GLU A 98 -15.26 -9.27 9.73
CA GLU A 98 -16.48 -9.26 8.92
C GLU A 98 -16.24 -8.32 7.72
N ILE A 99 -16.49 -8.79 6.51
CA ILE A 99 -16.35 -8.01 5.27
C ILE A 99 -17.74 -7.87 4.63
N ASP A 100 -18.18 -6.64 4.47
CA ASP A 100 -19.44 -6.28 3.83
C ASP A 100 -19.20 -5.35 2.61
N GLU A 101 -20.28 -4.93 1.96
CA GLU A 101 -20.23 -4.08 0.76
C GLU A 101 -19.74 -2.64 1.07
N GLU A 102 -19.78 -2.23 2.33
CA GLU A 102 -19.31 -0.93 2.80
C GLU A 102 -17.80 -0.93 3.04
N CYS A 103 -17.19 -2.12 3.16
CA CYS A 103 -15.75 -2.27 3.22
C CYS A 103 -15.08 -1.74 1.95
N GLY A 104 -13.97 -1.04 2.15
CA GLY A 104 -13.10 -0.58 1.08
C GLY A 104 -11.67 -0.50 1.58
N VAL A 105 -10.75 -0.25 0.65
CA VAL A 105 -9.40 0.18 1.02
C VAL A 105 -9.45 1.69 1.19
N TRP A 106 -9.20 2.16 2.39
CA TRP A 106 -9.16 3.58 2.69
C TRP A 106 -7.74 4.05 2.77
N ILE A 107 -7.45 5.16 2.10
CA ILE A 107 -6.17 5.85 2.14
C ILE A 107 -6.39 7.21 2.79
N GLU A 108 -5.68 7.49 3.88
CA GLU A 108 -5.62 8.80 4.52
C GLU A 108 -4.25 9.41 4.24
N ILE A 109 -4.25 10.63 3.70
CA ILE A 109 -3.04 11.43 3.55
C ILE A 109 -2.98 12.52 4.62
N GLU A 110 -1.77 12.80 5.10
CA GLU A 110 -1.46 14.02 5.83
C GLU A 110 -0.81 15.01 4.86
N THR A 111 -1.47 16.16 4.67
CA THR A 111 -0.99 17.21 3.76
C THR A 111 0.13 18.03 4.39
N ALA A 112 0.80 18.88 3.59
CA ALA A 112 1.85 19.78 4.09
C ALA A 112 1.36 20.79 5.15
N SER A 113 0.06 21.07 5.22
CA SER A 113 -0.53 21.91 6.28
C SER A 113 -0.86 21.13 7.56
N GLY A 114 -0.67 19.80 7.56
CA GLY A 114 -1.02 18.91 8.66
C GLY A 114 -2.49 18.45 8.64
N GLU A 115 -3.27 18.85 7.64
CA GLU A 115 -4.65 18.37 7.47
C GLU A 115 -4.65 16.90 7.03
N ARG A 116 -5.59 16.11 7.58
CA ARG A 116 -5.80 14.70 7.23
C ARG A 116 -7.07 14.54 6.43
N VAL A 117 -6.94 13.91 5.27
CA VAL A 117 -8.05 13.69 4.33
C VAL A 117 -8.00 12.24 3.89
N ALA A 118 -9.14 11.56 3.92
CA ALA A 118 -9.26 10.17 3.51
C ALA A 118 -10.02 10.04 2.17
N GLY A 119 -9.67 9.02 1.40
CA GLY A 119 -10.37 8.61 0.19
C GLY A 119 -10.48 7.10 0.12
N ARG A 120 -11.52 6.61 -0.57
CA ARG A 120 -11.80 5.18 -0.75
C ARG A 120 -11.31 4.72 -2.11
N ALA A 121 -10.54 3.64 -2.13
CA ALA A 121 -10.38 2.77 -3.27
C ALA A 121 -11.38 1.59 -3.14
N PRO A 122 -12.22 1.34 -4.16
CA PRO A 122 -13.21 0.27 -4.11
C PRO A 122 -12.52 -1.10 -4.08
N LEU A 123 -13.08 -2.03 -3.31
CA LEU A 123 -12.78 -3.45 -3.42
C LEU A 123 -13.76 -4.01 -4.46
N ASP A 124 -13.28 -4.30 -5.66
CA ASP A 124 -14.04 -5.06 -6.67
C ASP A 124 -14.12 -6.55 -6.31
#